data_AF-A0A1I6E4I2-F1
#
_entry.id   AF-A0A1I6E4I2-F1
#
_cell.length_a   1.000
_cell.length_b   1.000
_cell.length_c   1.000
_cell.angle_alpha   90.00
_cell.angle_beta   90.00
_cell.angle_gamma   90.00
#
_symmetry.space_group_name_H-M   'P 1'
#
loop_
_entity.id
_entity.type
_entity.pdbx_description
1 polymer ?
#
loop_
_entity_poly.entity_id
_entity_poly.type
_entity_poly.pdbx_seq_one_letter_code
_entity_poly.pdbx_strand_id
1 'polypeptide(L)' 'MPTFGDRLNFLRKSKNIKAEDLAAAVGLKRRIIFHYEKNESKPSFDTLIALADYFDVSLDYLVGRSDDPRRH' A
#
# COMPACT_ATOMS: atom_id res chain seq x y z
N MET A 1 -2.18 4.81 15.67
CA MET A 1 -1.94 5.25 14.29
C MET A 1 -2.00 4.01 13.41
N PRO A 2 -2.71 4.03 12.28
CA PRO A 2 -2.76 2.89 11.37
C PRO A 2 -1.35 2.57 10.86
N THR A 3 -1.02 1.29 10.78
CA THR A 3 0.26 0.86 10.18
C THR A 3 0.18 0.93 8.65
N PHE A 4 1.33 0.81 7.98
CA PHE A 4 1.38 0.67 6.52
C PHE A 4 0.48 -0.49 6.03
N GLY A 5 0.55 -1.65 6.69
CA GLY A 5 -0.27 -2.81 6.33
C GLY A 5 -1.77 -2.54 6.46
N ASP A 6 -2.18 -1.84 7.52
CA ASP A 6 -3.58 -1.41 7.71
C ASP A 6 -4.02 -0.46 6.60
N ARG A 7 -3.18 0.53 6.24
CA ARG A 7 -3.49 1.50 5.18
C ARG A 7 -3.60 0.84 3.82
N LEU A 8 -2.67 -0.07 3.51
CA LEU A 8 -2.66 -0.81 2.25
C LEU A 8 -3.91 -1.66 2.10
N ASN A 9 -4.29 -2.39 3.16
CA ASN A 9 -5.51 -3.19 3.17
C ASN A 9 -6.77 -2.32 3.01
N PHE A 10 -6.81 -1.18 3.70
CA PHE A 10 -7.90 -0.21 3.57
C PHE A 10 -8.02 0.33 2.14
N LEU A 11 -6.93 0.80 1.54
CA LEU A 11 -6.90 1.32 0.16
C LEU A 11 -7.31 0.26 -0.86
N ARG A 12 -6.81 -0.96 -0.70
CA ARG A 12 -7.16 -2.09 -1.57
C ARG A 12 -8.65 -2.42 -1.51
N LYS A 13 -9.21 -2.46 -0.30
CA LYS A 13 -10.66 -2.69 -0.10
C LYS A 13 -11.50 -1.52 -0.60
N SER A 14 -11.04 -0.29 -0.40
CA SER A 14 -11.72 0.93 -0.86
C SER A 14 -11.83 0.99 -2.39
N LYS A 15 -10.81 0.54 -3.12
CA LYS A 15 -10.85 0.40 -4.59
C LYS A 15 -11.48 -0.92 -5.08
N ASN A 16 -11.93 -1.80 -4.18
CA ASN A 16 -12.51 -3.12 -4.49
C ASN A 16 -11.65 -4.01 -5.41
N ILE A 17 -10.33 -3.96 -5.24
CA ILE A 17 -9.38 -4.74 -6.05
C ILE A 17 -8.89 -5.97 -5.28
N LYS A 18 -8.55 -7.05 -6.00
CA LYS A 18 -7.96 -8.23 -5.38
C LYS A 18 -6.47 -7.98 -5.14
N ALA A 19 -5.90 -8.66 -4.14
CA ALA A 19 -4.47 -8.58 -3.86
C ALA A 19 -3.59 -9.05 -5.03
N GLU A 20 -4.15 -9.91 -5.89
CA GLU A 20 -3.50 -10.38 -7.11
C GLU A 20 -3.44 -9.29 -8.18
N ASP A 21 -4.52 -8.55 -8.39
CA ASP A 21 -4.59 -7.44 -9.33
C ASP A 21 -3.65 -6.30 -8.91
N LEU A 22 -3.65 -5.98 -7.60
CA LEU A 22 -2.71 -5.01 -7.04
C LEU A 22 -1.27 -5.47 -7.25
N ALA A 23 -0.97 -6.74 -6.93
CA ALA A 23 0.36 -7.29 -7.11
C ALA A 23 0.81 -7.21 -8.58
N ALA A 24 -0.07 -7.56 -9.53
CA ALA A 24 0.23 -7.45 -10.95
C ALA A 24 0.50 -6.00 -11.39
N ALA A 25 -0.27 -5.04 -10.88
CA ALA A 25 -0.10 -3.63 -11.21
C ALA A 25 1.24 -3.05 -10.72
N VAL A 26 1.74 -3.50 -9.56
CA VAL A 26 3.03 -3.04 -9.02
C VAL A 26 4.19 -4.02 -9.28
N GLY A 27 4.01 -5.03 -10.14
CA GLY A 27 5.06 -5.99 -10.50
C GLY A 27 5.48 -6.94 -9.38
N LEU A 28 4.61 -7.18 -8.39
CA LEU A 28 4.84 -8.05 -7.25
C LEU A 28 4.05 -9.36 -7.36
N LYS A 29 4.33 -10.28 -6.42
CA LYS A 29 3.53 -11.49 -6.23
C LYS A 29 2.45 -11.24 -5.19
N ARG A 30 1.27 -11.85 -5.38
CA ARG A 30 0.14 -11.79 -4.44
C ARG A 30 0.55 -12.03 -2.97
N ARG A 31 1.43 -12.99 -2.71
CA ARG A 31 1.92 -13.32 -1.36
C ARG A 31 2.63 -12.13 -0.68
N ILE A 32 3.34 -11.31 -1.46
CA ILE A 32 4.04 -10.13 -0.95
C ILE A 32 3.04 -9.09 -0.43
N ILE A 33 1.94 -8.86 -1.17
CA ILE A 33 0.86 -7.97 -0.72
C ILE A 33 0.26 -8.46 0.60
N PHE A 34 0.01 -9.77 0.76
CA PHE A 34 -0.48 -10.31 2.02
C PHE A 34 0.52 -10.11 3.18
N HIS A 35 1.82 -10.28 2.95
CA HIS A 35 2.82 -10.02 3.98
C HIS A 35 2.87 -8.53 4.36
N TYR A 36 2.70 -7.63 3.38
CA TYR A 36 2.60 -6.19 3.62
C TYR A 36 1.37 -5.83 4.45
N GLU A 37 0.19 -6.34 4.09
CA GLU A 37 -1.06 -6.12 4.84
C GLU A 37 -0.96 -6.62 6.29
N LYS A 38 -0.14 -7.63 6.55
CA LYS A 38 0.13 -8.16 7.90
C LYS A 38 1.32 -7.50 8.62
N ASN A 39 1.99 -6.54 8.00
CA ASN A 39 3.24 -5.95 8.48
C ASN A 39 4.38 -6.97 8.72
N GLU A 40 4.32 -8.14 8.08
CA GLU A 40 5.35 -9.20 8.17
C GLU A 40 6.56 -8.90 7.27
N SER A 41 6.39 -8.02 6.28
CA SER A 41 7.46 -7.60 5.37
C SER A 41 7.42 -6.10 5.15
N LYS A 42 8.59 -5.49 4.95
CA LYS A 42 8.70 -4.07 4.62
C LYS A 42 8.84 -3.93 3.09
N PRO A 43 8.05 -3.05 2.45
CA PRO A 43 8.22 -2.75 1.04
C PRO A 43 9.57 -2.05 0.77
N SER A 44 10.11 -2.22 -0.44
CA SER A 44 11.23 -1.40 -0.90
C SER A 44 10.78 0.03 -1.17
N PHE A 45 11.73 0.96 -1.29
CA PHE A 45 11.43 2.34 -1.69
C PHE A 45 10.69 2.40 -3.03
N ASP A 46 11.14 1.65 -4.04
CA ASP A 46 10.49 1.59 -5.35
C ASP A 46 9.05 1.07 -5.25
N THR A 47 8.82 0.07 -4.40
CA THR A 47 7.48 -0.49 -4.17
C THR A 47 6.56 0.53 -3.49
N LEU A 48 7.08 1.27 -2.51
CA LEU A 48 6.32 2.30 -1.82
C LEU A 48 5.89 3.41 -2.78
N ILE A 49 6.79 3.85 -3.66
CA ILE A 49 6.49 4.84 -4.69
C ILE A 49 5.42 4.30 -5.66
N ALA A 50 5.62 3.08 -6.18
CA ALA A 50 4.66 2.46 -7.10
C ALA A 50 3.25 2.30 -6.48
N LEU A 51 3.17 1.96 -5.19
CA LEU A 51 1.91 1.87 -4.46
C LEU A 51 1.28 3.25 -4.24
N ALA A 52 2.08 4.25 -3.85
CA ALA A 52 1.63 5.63 -3.68
C ALA A 52 1.04 6.18 -4.99
N ASP A 53 1.74 5.99 -6.11
CA ASP A 53 1.30 6.39 -7.44
C ASP A 53 0.04 5.63 -7.88
N TYR A 54 -0.01 4.32 -7.64
CA TYR A 54 -1.19 3.50 -7.98
C TYR A 54 -2.45 3.91 -7.21
N PHE A 55 -2.28 4.27 -5.95
CA PHE A 55 -3.39 4.71 -5.10
C PHE A 55 -3.68 6.21 -5.21
N ASP A 56 -2.82 6.98 -5.86
CA ASP A 56 -2.86 8.45 -5.95
C ASP A 56 -2.90 9.10 -4.55
N VAL A 57 -1.96 8.66 -3.68
CA VAL A 57 -1.83 9.13 -2.30
C VAL A 57 -0.37 9.43 -1.97
N SER A 58 -0.14 10.26 -0.96
CA SER A 58 1.23 10.53 -0.51
C SER A 58 1.86 9.35 0.23
N LEU A 59 3.20 9.31 0.23
CA LEU A 59 3.97 8.34 0.99
C LEU A 59 3.71 8.45 2.49
N ASP A 60 3.61 9.66 3.04
CA ASP A 60 3.32 9.89 4.46
C ASP A 60 1.98 9.29 4.87
N TYR A 61 0.98 9.38 4.01
CA TYR A 61 -0.30 8.72 4.22
C TYR A 61 -0.19 7.20 4.15
N LEU A 62 0.49 6.71 3.12
CA LEU A 62 0.64 5.27 2.87
C LEU A 62 1.34 4.58 4.05
N VAL A 63 2.40 5.18 4.61
CA VAL A 63 3.15 4.61 5.73
C VAL A 63 2.56 4.92 7.12
N GLY A 64 1.43 5.62 7.19
CA GLY A 64 0.74 5.92 8.45
C GLY A 64 1.34 7.08 9.26
N ARG A 65 2.16 7.94 8.63
CA ARG A 65 2.69 9.18 9.23
C ARG A 65 1.67 10.32 9.24
N SER A 66 0.63 10.24 8.41
CA SER A 66 -0.47 11.20 8.36
C SER A 66 -1.78 10.52 7.98
N ASP A 67 -2.90 11.14 8.38
CA ASP A 67 -4.23 10.78 7.91
C ASP A 67 -4.68 11.63 6.71
N ASP A 68 -3.86 12.60 6.29
CA ASP A 68 -4.11 13.40 5.10
C ASP A 68 -3.46 12.74 3.85
N PRO A 69 -4.26 12.26 2.88
CA PRO A 69 -3.76 11.59 1.68
C PRO A 69 -2.98 12.51 0.73
N ARG A 70 -3.05 13.83 0.91
CA ARG A 70 -2.38 14.83 0.05
C ARG A 70 -1.25 15.55 0.75
N ARG A 71 -0.86 15.10 1.94
CA ARG A 71 0.27 15.68 2.66
C ARG A 71 1.57 15.29 1.96
N HIS A 72 2.24 16.27 1.36
CA HIS A 72 3.55 16.14 0.74
C HIS A 72 4.68 16.47 1.72
#